data_AF-A0A7V4XDV1-F1
#
_entry.id   AF-A0A7V4XDV1-F1
#
_cell.length_a   1.000
_cell.length_b   1.000
_cell.length_c   1.000
_cell.angle_alpha   90.00
_cell.angle_beta   90.00
_cell.angle_gamma   90.00
#
_symmetry.space_group_name_H-M   'P 1'
#
loop_
_entity.id
_entity.type
_entity.pdbx_description
1 polymer ?
#
loop_
_entity_poly.entity_id
_entity_poly.type
_entity_poly.pdbx_seq_one_letter_code
_entity_poly.pdbx_strand_id
1 'polypeptide(L)' 'LTDITYFEPAEVGREIEQFDEIGSLESGKSMMDALSPVSGRYNLWPRETGL' A
#
# COMPACT_ATOMS: atom_id res chain seq x y z
N LEU A 1 -18.17 4.21 2.20
CA LEU A 1 -17.20 3.29 1.57
C LEU A 1 -17.87 1.92 1.51
N THR A 2 -17.86 1.24 0.37
CA THR A 2 -18.30 -0.16 0.26
C THR A 2 -17.16 -1.11 0.61
N ASP A 3 -17.48 -2.38 0.76
CA ASP A 3 -16.48 -3.42 1.03
C ASP A 3 -15.38 -3.41 -0.04
N ILE A 4 -14.14 -3.54 0.43
CA ILE A 4 -12.96 -3.71 -0.41
C ILE A 4 -12.99 -5.16 -0.91
N THR A 5 -13.01 -5.33 -2.22
CA THR A 5 -13.04 -6.64 -2.88
C THR A 5 -11.64 -7.12 -3.23
N TYR A 6 -10.70 -6.20 -3.44
CA TYR A 6 -9.32 -6.53 -3.80
C TYR A 6 -8.34 -5.42 -3.37
N PHE A 7 -7.11 -5.82 -3.05
CA PHE A 7 -6.00 -4.92 -2.74
C PHE A 7 -4.73 -5.42 -3.43
N GLU A 8 -4.09 -4.53 -4.18
CA GLU A 8 -2.79 -4.77 -4.83
C GLU A 8 -1.73 -3.88 -4.18
N PRO A 9 -0.90 -4.40 -3.27
CA PRO A 9 0.18 -3.63 -2.67
C PRO A 9 1.34 -3.42 -3.63
N ALA A 10 2.13 -2.37 -3.39
CA ALA A 10 3.44 -2.21 -4.00
C ALA A 10 4.40 -3.35 -3.63
N GLU A 11 5.47 -3.50 -4.42
CA GLU A 11 6.50 -4.50 -4.18
C GLU A 11 7.30 -4.21 -2.90
N VAL A 12 7.51 -5.24 -2.07
CA VAL A 12 8.33 -5.17 -0.86
C VAL A 12 9.76 -4.82 -1.22
N GLY A 13 10.30 -3.83 -0.52
CA GLY A 13 11.65 -3.35 -0.72
C GLY A 13 11.79 -2.24 -1.77
N ARG A 14 10.69 -1.84 -2.43
CA ARG A 14 10.64 -0.66 -3.31
C ARG A 14 10.95 0.63 -2.53
N GLU A 15 11.76 1.50 -3.11
CA GLU A 15 11.93 2.88 -2.65
C GLU A 15 10.75 3.74 -3.14
N ILE A 16 10.16 4.52 -2.24
CA ILE A 16 8.91 5.27 -2.41
C ILE A 16 9.17 6.72 -1.99
N GLU A 17 8.70 7.68 -2.78
CA GLU A 17 8.61 9.08 -2.38
C GLU A 17 7.24 9.45 -1.78
N GLN A 18 7.17 10.55 -1.03
CA GLN A 18 5.89 11.05 -0.54
C GLN A 18 4.93 11.29 -1.71
N PHE A 19 3.69 10.81 -1.54
CA PHE A 19 2.61 10.81 -2.52
C PHE A 19 2.80 9.87 -3.72
N ASP A 20 3.84 9.05 -3.74
CA ASP A 20 3.89 7.91 -4.67
C ASP A 20 2.76 6.92 -4.37
N GLU A 21 2.28 6.27 -5.42
CA GLU A 21 1.34 5.15 -5.30
C GLU A 21 2.04 3.93 -4.67
N ILE A 22 1.45 3.43 -3.58
CA ILE A 22 1.90 2.27 -2.80
C ILE A 22 0.96 1.07 -2.90
N GLY A 23 -0.04 1.17 -3.77
CA GLY A 23 -0.97 0.11 -4.11
C GLY A 23 -2.31 0.66 -4.57
N SER A 24 -3.19 -0.24 -4.98
CA SER A 24 -4.55 0.09 -5.41
C SER A 24 -5.58 -0.70 -4.61
N LEU A 25 -6.70 -0.05 -4.31
CA LEU A 25 -7.85 -0.60 -3.58
C LEU A 25 -9.04 -0.67 -4.54
N GLU A 26 -9.61 -1.86 -4.70
CA GLU A 26 -10.85 -2.06 -5.42
C GLU A 26 -12.00 -2.30 -4.45
N SER A 27 -13.13 -1.63 -4.70
CA SER A 27 -14.41 -1.95 -4.09
C SER A 27 -15.43 -2.27 -5.18
N GLY A 28 -16.56 -2.88 -4.80
CA GLY A 28 -17.66 -3.14 -5.74
C GLY A 28 -18.29 -1.89 -6.39
N LYS A 29 -17.80 -0.68 -6.10
CA LYS A 29 -18.28 0.59 -6.68
C LYS A 29 -17.20 1.41 -7.37
N SER A 30 -15.93 1.27 -6.98
CA SER A 30 -14.85 2.17 -7.41
C SER A 30 -13.47 1.57 -7.13
N MET A 31 -12.48 2.04 -7.90
CA MET A 31 -11.05 1.79 -7.68
C MET A 31 -10.37 3.08 -7.20
N MET A 32 -9.43 2.96 -6.27
CA MET A 32 -8.75 4.08 -5.62
C MET A 32 -7.27 3.77 -5.40
N ASP A 33 -6.41 4.78 -5.53
CA ASP A 33 -4.98 4.63 -5.30
C ASP A 33 -4.66 4.89 -3.82
N ALA A 34 -3.82 4.02 -3.24
CA ALA A 34 -3.21 4.25 -1.95
C ALA A 34 -1.93 5.06 -2.18
N LEU A 35 -1.88 6.28 -1.63
CA LEU A 35 -0.71 7.15 -1.74
C LEU A 35 0.13 7.11 -0.47
N SER A 36 1.44 7.10 -0.61
CA SER A 36 2.35 7.13 0.53
C SER A 36 2.29 8.47 1.25
N PRO A 37 2.08 8.50 2.58
CA PRO A 37 2.17 9.74 3.34
C PRO A 37 3.61 10.20 3.56
N VAL A 38 4.61 9.34 3.33
CA VAL A 38 6.03 9.60 3.60
C VAL A 38 6.94 8.94 2.57
N SER A 39 8.16 9.46 2.38
CA SER A 39 9.20 8.77 1.63
C SER A 39 9.84 7.64 2.47
N GLY A 40 10.31 6.58 1.82
CA GLY A 40 11.05 5.49 2.46
C GLY A 40 10.95 4.17 1.69
N ARG A 41 11.35 3.08 2.34
CA ARG A 41 11.32 1.74 1.75
C ARG A 41 10.03 0.99 2.13
N TYR A 42 9.30 0.48 1.14
CA TYR A 42 8.11 -0.35 1.37
C TYR A 42 8.49 -1.63 2.10
N ASN A 43 7.81 -1.97 3.19
CA ASN A 43 8.06 -3.19 3.95
C ASN A 43 6.74 -3.82 4.41
N LEU A 44 6.73 -5.14 4.58
CA LEU A 44 5.58 -5.86 5.11
C LEU A 44 5.35 -5.57 6.60
N TRP A 45 4.08 -5.63 7.00
CA TRP A 45 3.64 -5.59 8.39
C TRP A 45 2.92 -6.91 8.77
N PRO A 46 3.12 -7.47 9.98
CA PRO A 46 4.14 -7.12 10.95
C PRO A 46 5.50 -7.63 10.49
N ARG A 47 6.52 -6.78 10.61
CA ARG A 47 7.90 -7.25 10.49
C ARG A 47 8.14 -8.11 11.73
N GLU A 48 8.36 -9.41 11.58
CA GLU A 48 8.90 -10.23 12.66
C GLU A 48 10.27 -9.64 13.03
N THR A 49 10.28 -8.69 13.95
CA THR A 49 11.51 -8.15 14.50
C THR A 49 12.01 -9.20 15.46
N GLY A 50 12.98 -10.02 15.01
CA GLY A 50 13.75 -10.93 15.86
C GLY A 50 14.69 -10.18 16.80
N LEU A 51 14.13 -9.29 17.63
CA LEU A 51 14.69 -8.95 18.93
C LEU A 51 14.27 -10.04 19.92
#